data_AF-A0A6M0ARB1-F1
#
_entry.id   AF-A0A6M0ARB1-F1
#
_cell.length_a   1.000
_cell.length_b   1.000
_cell.length_c   1.000
_cell.angle_alpha   90.00
_cell.angle_beta   90.00
_cell.angle_gamma   90.00
#
_symmetry.space_group_name_H-M   'P 1'
#
loop_
_entity.id
_entity.type
_entity.pdbx_description
1 polymer ?
#
loop_
_entity_poly.entity_id
_entity_poly.type
_entity_poly.pdbx_seq_one_letter_code
_entity_poly.pdbx_strand_id
1 'polypeptide(L)'
;RSLQQKARNQGYPGLITEFILLPFVGQEAPKPLRHRVGRDQPVLKDALLLTAVARIFLGNWIKNHQPSWVKLGLAGATDALKWGCNDIGGTLMEEHITTMAGAMGGTCMEVETLQAAIQSLGRPYQQRDTIYS
;
A
#
# COMPACT_ATOMS: atom_id res chain seq x y z
N ARG A 1 15.07 13.69 0.58
CA ARG A 1 15.14 14.30 -0.76
C ARG A 1 16.58 14.34 -1.29
N SER A 2 17.53 15.00 -0.61
CA SER A 2 18.93 15.11 -1.04
C SER A 2 19.65 13.75 -1.22
N LEU A 3 19.47 12.80 -0.29
CA LEU A 3 20.06 11.46 -0.40
C LEU A 3 19.55 10.69 -1.63
N GLN A 4 18.24 10.74 -1.87
CA GLN A 4 17.61 10.12 -3.04
C GLN A 4 18.05 10.78 -4.35
N GLN A 5 18.21 12.11 -4.36
CA GLN A 5 18.74 12.84 -5.50
C GLN A 5 20.19 12.43 -5.80
N LYS A 6 21.03 12.35 -4.77
CA LYS A 6 22.42 11.90 -4.90
C LYS A 6 22.49 10.47 -5.42
N ALA A 7 21.66 9.56 -4.88
CA ALA A 7 21.59 8.17 -5.33
C ALA A 7 21.25 8.08 -6.82
N ARG A 8 20.23 8.81 -7.30
CA ARG A 8 19.89 8.86 -8.73
C ARG A 8 21.03 9.42 -9.59
N ASN A 9 21.60 10.56 -9.21
CA ASN A 9 22.66 11.21 -9.98
C ASN A 9 23.92 10.34 -10.09
N GLN A 10 24.19 9.48 -9.10
CA GLN A 10 25.35 8.61 -9.06
C GLN A 10 25.07 7.20 -9.60
N GLY A 11 23.86 6.91 -10.09
CA GLY A 11 23.47 5.56 -10.51
C GLY A 11 23.53 4.54 -9.37
N TYR A 12 23.35 4.98 -8.12
CA TYR A 12 23.46 4.11 -6.96
C TYR A 12 22.28 3.13 -6.90
N PRO A 13 22.52 1.82 -6.73
CA PRO A 13 21.47 0.81 -6.78
C PRO A 13 20.47 0.89 -5.60
N GLY A 14 20.89 1.47 -4.46
CA GLY A 14 20.05 1.63 -3.26
C GLY A 14 19.05 2.77 -3.31
N LEU A 15 18.53 3.13 -4.49
CA LEU A 15 17.52 4.18 -4.62
C LEU A 15 16.15 3.68 -4.17
N ILE A 16 15.38 4.54 -3.51
CA ILE A 16 14.02 4.21 -3.08
C ILE A 16 13.08 4.27 -4.29
N THR A 17 12.52 3.13 -4.71
CA THR A 17 11.58 3.06 -5.85
C THR A 17 10.14 3.31 -5.43
N GLU A 18 9.80 2.97 -4.19
CA GLU A 18 8.43 2.92 -3.68
C GLU A 18 8.28 3.57 -2.31
N PHE A 19 7.17 4.27 -2.12
CA PHE A 19 6.69 4.72 -0.82
C PHE A 19 5.40 3.97 -0.48
N ILE A 20 5.36 3.34 0.69
CA ILE A 20 4.19 2.61 1.17
C ILE A 20 3.66 3.29 2.43
N LEU A 21 2.41 3.73 2.38
CA LEU A 21 1.73 4.21 3.58
C LEU A 21 1.16 3.00 4.36
N LEU A 22 1.56 2.87 5.63
CA LEU A 22 1.09 1.83 6.54
C LEU A 22 0.33 2.46 7.71
N PRO A 23 -0.99 2.67 7.58
CA PRO A 23 -1.81 3.15 8.70
C PRO A 23 -1.81 2.15 9.85
N PHE A 24 -1.84 2.68 11.06
CA PHE A 24 -1.96 1.86 12.26
C PHE A 24 -3.37 1.26 12.38
N VAL A 25 -3.45 -0.04 12.63
CA VAL A 25 -4.68 -0.77 12.95
C VAL A 25 -4.64 -1.15 14.42
N GLY A 26 -5.51 -0.54 15.22
CA GLY A 26 -5.55 -0.71 16.67
C GLY A 26 -6.24 -1.98 17.14
N GLN A 27 -7.09 -2.60 16.31
CA GLN A 27 -7.83 -3.82 16.64
C GLN A 27 -6.89 -4.97 17.06
N GLU A 28 -5.79 -5.16 16.33
CA GLU A 28 -4.79 -6.21 16.54
C GLU A 28 -3.61 -5.74 17.41
N ALA A 29 -3.65 -4.51 17.93
CA ALA A 29 -2.54 -3.93 18.67
C ALA A 29 -2.60 -4.27 20.18
N PRO A 30 -1.44 -4.41 20.85
CA PRO A 30 -1.39 -4.52 22.31
C PRO A 30 -2.15 -3.39 23.01
N LYS A 31 -2.82 -3.69 24.12
CA LYS A 31 -3.67 -2.73 24.88
C LYS A 31 -3.02 -1.36 25.12
N PRO A 32 -1.73 -1.24 25.51
CA PRO A 32 -1.11 0.07 25.71
C PRO A 32 -1.04 0.93 24.44
N LEU A 33 -0.80 0.31 23.28
CA LEU A 33 -0.75 1.01 21.99
C LEU A 33 -2.15 1.37 21.49
N ARG A 34 -3.13 0.48 21.70
CA ARG A 34 -4.54 0.74 21.38
C ARG A 34 -5.07 1.97 22.14
N HIS A 35 -4.75 2.12 23.41
CA HIS A 35 -5.14 3.31 24.21
C HIS A 35 -4.51 4.61 23.71
N ARG A 36 -3.28 4.57 23.16
CA ARG A 36 -2.61 5.77 22.63
C ARG A 36 -3.21 6.25 21.31
N VAL A 37 -3.68 5.33 20.47
CA VAL A 37 -4.26 5.68 19.16
C VAL A 37 -5.76 5.93 19.26
N GLY A 38 -6.45 5.30 20.22
CA GLY A 38 -7.87 5.58 20.52
C GLY A 38 -8.86 5.13 19.45
N ARG A 39 -8.41 4.37 18.45
CA ARG A 39 -9.25 3.82 17.37
C ARG A 39 -8.74 2.44 16.93
N ASP A 40 -9.68 1.60 16.51
CA ASP A 40 -9.42 0.23 16.08
C ASP A 40 -8.99 0.14 14.61
N GLN A 41 -9.52 1.03 13.77
CA GLN A 41 -9.25 1.08 12.34
C GLN A 41 -8.76 2.47 11.92
N PRO A 42 -7.93 2.57 10.85
CA PRO A 42 -7.52 3.86 10.33
C PRO A 42 -8.72 4.63 9.77
N VAL A 43 -8.72 5.94 9.97
CA VAL A 43 -9.71 6.80 9.30
C VAL A 43 -9.30 6.92 7.84
N LEU A 44 -10.11 6.35 6.96
CA LEU A 44 -9.81 6.27 5.53
C LEU A 44 -9.48 7.64 4.93
N LYS A 45 -10.27 8.67 5.24
CA LYS A 45 -10.05 10.04 4.74
C LYS A 45 -8.68 10.60 5.12
N ASP A 46 -8.22 10.35 6.35
CA ASP A 46 -6.91 10.80 6.82
C ASP A 46 -5.79 10.09 6.05
N ALA A 47 -5.96 8.78 5.82
CA ALA A 47 -5.00 7.99 5.06
C ALA A 47 -4.91 8.47 3.60
N LEU A 48 -6.05 8.69 2.94
CA LEU A 48 -6.09 9.20 1.56
C LEU A 48 -5.53 10.62 1.44
N LEU A 49 -5.81 11.50 2.41
CA LEU A 49 -5.20 12.82 2.45
C LEU A 49 -3.67 12.71 2.55
N LEU A 50 -3.18 11.82 3.42
CA LEU A 50 -1.75 11.61 3.59
C LEU A 50 -1.10 10.99 2.34
N THR A 51 -1.76 10.09 1.60
CA THR A 51 -1.21 9.59 0.33
C THR A 51 -1.10 10.71 -0.71
N ALA A 52 -2.08 11.62 -0.79
CA ALA A 52 -2.01 12.75 -1.71
C ALA A 52 -0.92 13.75 -1.34
N VAL A 53 -0.79 14.09 -0.05
CA VAL A 53 0.30 14.93 0.46
C VAL A 53 1.66 14.27 0.20
N ALA A 54 1.79 12.97 0.45
CA ALA A 54 3.01 12.22 0.16
C ALA A 54 3.35 12.25 -1.33
N ARG A 55 2.37 12.08 -2.23
CA ARG A 55 2.58 12.20 -3.69
C ARG A 55 3.12 13.58 -4.06
N ILE A 56 2.55 14.67 -3.54
CA ILE A 56 3.03 16.03 -3.82
C ILE A 56 4.45 16.23 -3.26
N PHE A 57 4.73 15.70 -2.07
CA PHE A 57 6.00 15.94 -1.39
C PHE A 57 7.14 15.03 -1.88
N LEU A 58 6.85 13.78 -2.24
CA LEU A 58 7.84 12.74 -2.56
C LEU A 58 7.83 12.35 -4.03
N GLY A 59 6.77 12.65 -4.80
CA GLY A 59 6.55 12.17 -6.16
C GLY A 59 7.69 12.38 -7.14
N ASN A 60 8.41 13.50 -7.02
CA ASN A 60 9.57 13.79 -7.88
C ASN A 60 10.77 12.89 -7.58
N TRP A 61 10.84 12.30 -6.38
CA TRP A 61 12.00 11.56 -5.85
C TRP A 61 11.73 10.06 -5.68
N ILE A 62 10.48 9.69 -5.42
CA ILE A 62 10.00 8.32 -5.26
C ILE A 62 8.80 8.20 -6.19
N LYS A 63 8.96 7.49 -7.31
CA LYS A 63 7.95 7.49 -8.37
C LYS A 63 6.72 6.70 -7.94
N ASN A 64 6.91 5.59 -7.26
CA ASN A 64 5.83 4.66 -6.96
C ASN A 64 5.28 4.88 -5.56
N HIS A 65 3.96 4.92 -5.46
CA HIS A 65 3.24 5.08 -4.21
C HIS A 65 2.17 4.00 -4.11
N GLN A 66 2.23 3.24 -3.03
CA GLN A 66 1.36 2.09 -2.80
C GLN A 66 0.56 2.30 -1.50
N PRO A 67 -0.77 2.09 -1.52
CA PRO A 67 -1.54 1.96 -0.31
C PRO A 67 -1.28 0.57 0.30
N SER A 68 -1.76 0.35 1.51
CA SER A 68 -1.79 -0.98 2.10
C SER A 68 -3.21 -1.51 2.08
N TRP A 69 -3.56 -2.31 1.07
CA TRP A 69 -4.90 -2.88 0.96
C TRP A 69 -5.25 -3.79 2.14
N VAL A 70 -4.26 -4.42 2.79
CA VAL A 70 -4.47 -5.18 4.04
C VAL A 70 -4.84 -4.31 5.25
N LYS A 71 -4.54 -3.00 5.21
CA LYS A 71 -4.90 -2.05 6.28
C LYS A 71 -6.14 -1.23 5.93
N LEU A 72 -6.34 -0.93 4.65
CA LEU A 72 -7.41 -0.05 4.17
C LEU A 72 -8.61 -0.82 3.57
N GLY A 73 -8.48 -2.13 3.40
CA GLY A 73 -9.34 -2.91 2.52
C GLY A 73 -9.07 -2.59 1.04
N LEU A 74 -9.54 -3.48 0.16
CA LEU A 74 -9.40 -3.29 -1.28
C LEU A 74 -10.09 -2.01 -1.76
N ALA A 75 -11.31 -1.72 -1.29
CA ALA A 75 -12.03 -0.51 -1.68
C ALA A 75 -11.27 0.77 -1.30
N GLY A 76 -10.66 0.82 -0.11
CA GLY A 76 -9.83 1.95 0.31
C GLY A 76 -8.54 2.08 -0.49
N ALA A 77 -7.90 0.95 -0.83
CA ALA A 77 -6.72 0.94 -1.71
C ALA A 77 -7.05 1.39 -3.15
N THR A 78 -8.19 0.95 -3.69
CA THR A 78 -8.70 1.42 -4.98
C THR A 78 -8.94 2.92 -4.95
N ASP A 79 -9.57 3.45 -3.89
CA ASP A 79 -9.75 4.89 -3.75
C ASP A 79 -8.41 5.62 -3.72
N ALA A 80 -7.40 5.08 -3.02
CA ALA A 80 -6.06 5.66 -2.94
C ALA A 80 -5.37 5.84 -4.31
N LEU A 81 -5.72 5.05 -5.34
CA LEU A 81 -5.22 5.25 -6.71
C LEU A 81 -5.65 6.60 -7.32
N LYS A 82 -6.75 7.18 -6.84
CA LYS A 82 -7.17 8.55 -7.17
C LYS A 82 -6.46 9.62 -6.33
N TRP A 83 -5.89 9.23 -5.19
CA TRP A 83 -5.21 10.09 -4.21
C TRP A 83 -3.69 9.97 -4.27
N GLY A 84 -3.16 9.82 -5.48
CA GLY A 84 -1.73 9.83 -5.73
C GLY A 84 -1.04 8.47 -5.65
N CYS A 85 -1.72 7.36 -5.34
CA CYS A 85 -1.12 6.04 -5.56
C CYS A 85 -1.14 5.64 -7.04
N ASN A 86 -0.12 4.91 -7.48
CA ASN A 86 -0.04 4.35 -8.84
C ASN A 86 0.23 2.85 -8.84
N ASP A 87 0.15 2.25 -7.66
CA ASP A 87 0.42 0.86 -7.38
C ASP A 87 -0.63 0.41 -6.38
N ILE A 88 -1.34 -0.68 -6.68
CA ILE A 88 -2.40 -1.19 -5.81
C ILE A 88 -1.87 -2.18 -4.77
N GLY A 89 -0.63 -2.65 -4.94
CA GLY A 89 -0.02 -3.70 -4.15
C GLY A 89 0.05 -5.05 -4.85
N GLY A 90 0.79 -5.96 -4.24
CA GLY A 90 0.90 -7.35 -4.69
C GLY A 90 -0.25 -8.22 -4.18
N THR A 91 -0.25 -9.45 -4.67
CA THR A 91 -1.06 -10.54 -4.11
C THR A 91 -0.49 -10.96 -2.77
N LEU A 92 -1.37 -11.29 -1.83
CA LEU A 92 -1.01 -12.14 -0.70
C LEU A 92 -1.60 -13.49 -1.05
N MET A 93 -0.74 -14.50 -1.17
CA MET A 93 -1.16 -15.90 -1.13
C MET A 93 -0.91 -16.35 0.29
N GLU A 94 -1.96 -16.74 1.01
CA GLU A 94 -1.74 -17.39 2.29
C GLU A 94 -1.03 -18.73 2.02
N GLU A 95 0.09 -18.94 2.71
CA GLU A 95 0.82 -20.20 2.69
C GLU A 95 -0.11 -21.35 3.09
N HIS A 96 0.04 -22.50 2.43
CA HIS A 96 -0.70 -23.75 2.61
C HIS A 96 -0.73 -24.34 4.05
N ILE A 97 -0.27 -23.62 5.08
CA ILE A 97 -0.18 -24.08 6.47
C ILE A 97 -1.44 -23.70 7.27
N THR A 98 -2.16 -22.63 6.92
CA THR A 98 -3.30 -22.15 7.73
C THR A 98 -4.62 -22.88 7.43
N THR A 99 -4.76 -23.52 6.27
CA THR A 99 -5.97 -24.29 5.92
C THR A 99 -6.19 -25.50 6.84
N MET A 100 -5.16 -26.02 7.52
CA MET A 100 -5.30 -27.12 8.49
C MET A 100 -5.73 -26.66 9.90
N ALA A 101 -5.76 -25.36 10.18
CA ALA A 101 -6.03 -24.82 11.53
C ALA A 101 -7.36 -24.07 11.67
N GLY A 102 -8.18 -24.02 10.61
CA GLY A 102 -9.57 -23.53 10.71
C GLY A 102 -9.73 -22.01 10.91
N ALA A 103 -8.75 -21.20 10.51
CA ALA A 103 -8.87 -19.74 10.58
C ALA A 103 -9.74 -19.21 9.42
N MET A 104 -10.86 -18.55 9.76
CA MET A 104 -11.63 -17.72 8.81
C MET A 104 -11.14 -16.27 8.90
N GLY A 105 -10.11 -15.93 8.12
CA GLY A 105 -9.66 -14.55 7.96
C GLY A 105 -9.21 -14.35 6.52
N GLY A 106 -9.81 -13.41 5.79
CA GLY A 106 -9.54 -13.18 4.37
C GLY A 106 -8.11 -12.73 4.09
N THR A 107 -7.26 -13.68 3.71
CA THR A 107 -5.80 -13.53 3.55
C THR A 107 -5.29 -13.89 2.16
N CYS A 108 -6.19 -14.16 1.20
CA CYS A 108 -5.84 -14.32 -0.21
C CYS A 108 -6.32 -13.11 -1.03
N MET A 109 -5.46 -12.59 -1.91
CA MET A 109 -5.83 -11.60 -2.91
C MET A 109 -5.43 -12.10 -4.29
N GLU A 110 -6.43 -12.44 -5.09
CA GLU A 110 -6.23 -12.93 -6.46
C GLU A 110 -5.85 -11.79 -7.41
N VAL A 111 -5.07 -12.13 -8.43
CA VAL A 111 -4.60 -11.17 -9.45
C VAL A 111 -5.79 -10.51 -10.16
N GLU A 112 -6.81 -11.29 -10.53
CA GLU A 112 -8.00 -10.83 -11.23
C GLU A 112 -8.78 -9.81 -10.40
N THR A 113 -8.77 -9.96 -9.08
CA THR A 113 -9.44 -9.03 -8.16
C THR A 113 -8.74 -7.67 -8.14
N LEU A 114 -7.40 -7.66 -8.12
CA LEU A 114 -6.61 -6.43 -8.22
C LEU A 114 -6.78 -5.76 -9.59
N GLN A 115 -6.78 -6.55 -10.67
CA GLN A 115 -7.01 -6.05 -12.03
C GLN A 115 -8.39 -5.40 -12.16
N ALA A 116 -9.44 -6.06 -11.67
CA ALA A 116 -10.80 -5.53 -11.67
C ALA A 116 -10.90 -4.23 -10.86
N ALA A 117 -10.24 -4.16 -9.71
CA ALA A 117 -10.18 -2.95 -8.90
C ALA A 117 -9.53 -1.77 -9.66
N ILE A 118 -8.40 -1.99 -10.33
CA ILE A 118 -7.74 -0.96 -11.15
C ILE A 118 -8.63 -0.56 -12.34
N GLN A 119 -9.19 -1.55 -13.05
CA GLN A 119 -10.03 -1.34 -14.22
C GLN A 119 -11.33 -0.61 -13.88
N SER A 120 -11.88 -0.78 -12.67
CA SER A 120 -13.06 -0.03 -12.21
C SER A 120 -12.87 1.49 -12.22
N LEU A 121 -11.61 1.96 -12.20
CA LEU A 121 -11.26 3.38 -12.31
C LEU A 121 -10.95 3.82 -13.75
N GLY A 122 -11.13 2.95 -14.75
CA GLY A 122 -10.76 3.19 -16.14
C GLY A 122 -9.25 3.30 -16.38
N ARG A 123 -8.43 2.68 -15.51
CA ARG A 123 -6.96 2.72 -15.61
C ARG A 123 -6.40 1.40 -16.15
N PRO A 124 -5.28 1.43 -16.89
CA PRO A 124 -4.56 0.22 -17.26
C PRO A 124 -3.90 -0.40 -16.02
N TYR A 125 -3.76 -1.72 -16.01
CA TYR A 125 -2.98 -2.46 -15.02
C TYR A 125 -1.78 -3.12 -15.68
N GLN A 126 -0.70 -3.29 -14.92
CA GLN A 126 0.50 -3.99 -15.34
C GLN A 126 1.09 -4.74 -14.14
N GLN A 127 1.43 -6.01 -14.33
CA GLN A 127 2.25 -6.74 -13.37
C GLN A 127 3.68 -6.21 -13.43
N ARG A 128 4.26 -5.95 -12.26
CA ARG A 128 5.60 -5.37 -12.12
C ARG A 128 6.53 -6.30 -11.34
N ASP A 129 7.83 -6.08 -11.50
CA ASP A 129 8.84 -6.58 -10.57
C ASP A 129 9.10 -5.59 -9.41
N THR A 130 10.16 -5.81 -8.65
CA THR A 130 10.56 -4.96 -7.52
C THR A 130 11.09 -3.58 -7.94
N ILE A 131 11.50 -3.42 -9.19
CA ILE A 131 12.08 -2.18 -9.73
C ILE A 131 11.16 -1.48 -10.73
N TYR A 132 9.97 -2.01 -10.97
CA TYR A 132 8.95 -1.46 -11.88
C TYR A 132 9.43 -1.41 -13.35
N SER A 133 10.20 -2.42 -13.76
CA SER A 133 10.57 -2.64 -15.17
C SER A 133 9.51 -3.41 -15.93
#